data_AF-A0A1M4VW33-F1
#
_entry.id   AF-A0A1M4VW33-F1
#
_cell.length_a   1.000
_cell.length_b   1.000
_cell.length_c   1.000
_cell.angle_alpha   90.00
_cell.angle_beta   90.00
_cell.angle_gamma   90.00
#
_symmetry.space_group_name_H-M   'P 1'
#
loop_
_entity.id
_entity.type
_entity.pdbx_description
1 polymer ?
#
loop_
_entity_poly.entity_id
_entity_poly.type
_entity_poly.pdbx_seq_one_letter_code
_entity_poly.pdbx_strand_id
1 'polypeptide(L)'
;MYTTCELLLIKIHVITGWPIPDNEDLMTVLTDQFMQLLLEDYPEMNADEVEYAFRHYGATGEIKDWGKSMNLTLIQQVLIPYLNKRYDLGQVERRAKEQPQEVPKWECELNWALMYLEQIDKDPCRVIRYKKRR
;
A
#
# COMPACT_ATOMS: atom_id res chain seq x y z
N MET A 1 8.53 -27.86 17.87
CA MET A 1 7.95 -26.51 17.78
C MET A 1 8.02 -26.14 16.31
N TYR A 2 6.89 -25.85 15.67
CA TYR A 2 6.90 -25.49 14.26
C TYR A 2 7.55 -24.12 14.06
N THR A 3 8.37 -23.98 13.02
CA THR A 3 8.92 -22.68 12.61
C THR A 3 7.83 -21.81 11.98
N THR A 4 8.01 -20.48 11.97
CA THR A 4 7.03 -19.55 11.40
C THR A 4 6.72 -19.86 9.93
N CYS A 5 7.70 -20.35 9.17
CA CYS A 5 7.56 -20.71 7.76
C CYS A 5 6.75 -22.00 7.56
N GLU A 6 6.97 -23.02 8.39
CA GLU A 6 6.17 -24.26 8.36
C GLU A 6 4.69 -23.97 8.62
N LEU A 7 4.41 -23.12 9.61
CA LEU A 7 3.04 -22.71 9.92
C LEU A 7 2.40 -21.95 8.75
N LEU A 8 3.16 -21.11 8.04
CA LEU A 8 2.66 -20.42 6.85
C LEU A 8 2.34 -21.40 5.72
N LEU A 9 3.20 -22.39 5.45
CA LEU A 9 2.94 -23.42 4.43
C LEU A 9 1.68 -24.22 4.74
N ILE A 10 1.47 -24.59 6.00
CA ILE A 10 0.24 -25.27 6.44
C ILE A 10 -0.99 -24.36 6.24
N LYS A 11 -0.91 -23.08 6.59
CA LYS A 11 -2.00 -22.11 6.34
C LYS A 11 -2.31 -21.99 4.85
N ILE A 12 -1.28 -21.91 4.01
CA ILE A 12 -1.43 -21.85 2.55
C ILE A 12 -2.14 -23.11 2.05
N HIS A 13 -1.73 -24.29 2.52
CA HIS A 13 -2.39 -25.56 2.19
C HIS A 13 -3.88 -25.53 2.57
N VAL A 14 -4.22 -25.04 3.76
CA VAL A 14 -5.63 -24.95 4.21
C VAL A 14 -6.44 -23.97 3.36
N ILE A 15 -5.86 -22.84 2.94
CA ILE A 15 -6.54 -21.81 2.15
C ILE A 15 -6.74 -22.25 0.70
N THR A 16 -5.71 -22.84 0.10
CA THR A 16 -5.66 -23.14 -1.35
C THR A 16 -6.08 -24.58 -1.68
N GLY A 17 -5.96 -25.50 -0.72
CA GLY A 17 -6.15 -26.93 -0.95
C GLY A 17 -4.98 -27.61 -1.67
N TRP A 18 -3.85 -26.92 -1.91
CA TRP A 18 -2.72 -27.50 -2.64
C TRP A 18 -2.05 -28.62 -1.85
N PRO A 19 -1.85 -29.81 -2.42
CA PRO A 19 -1.28 -30.92 -1.68
C PRO A 19 0.16 -30.62 -1.26
N ILE A 20 0.43 -30.83 0.03
CA ILE A 20 1.79 -30.80 0.60
C ILE A 20 2.48 -32.12 0.20
N PRO A 21 3.77 -32.10 -0.18
CA PRO A 21 4.52 -33.34 -0.42
C PRO A 21 4.54 -34.25 0.82
N ASP A 22 4.21 -35.53 0.66
CA ASP A 22 4.20 -36.51 1.77
C ASP A 22 5.60 -36.87 2.29
N ASN A 23 6.65 -36.56 1.51
CA ASN A 23 8.03 -36.87 1.87
C ASN A 23 8.61 -35.77 2.78
N GLU A 24 9.05 -36.15 3.97
CA GLU A 24 9.65 -35.27 4.98
C GLU A 24 10.87 -34.52 4.44
N ASP A 25 11.74 -35.17 3.65
CA ASP A 25 12.92 -34.54 3.03
C ASP A 25 12.51 -33.42 2.07
N LEU A 26 11.47 -33.66 1.27
CA LEU A 26 10.94 -32.65 0.33
C LEU A 26 10.30 -31.49 1.08
N MET A 27 9.63 -31.76 2.20
CA MET A 27 9.03 -30.72 3.03
C MET A 27 10.10 -29.82 3.67
N THR A 28 11.21 -30.40 4.15
CA THR A 28 12.34 -29.62 4.67
C THR A 28 12.94 -28.73 3.58
N VAL A 29 13.22 -29.28 2.40
CA VAL A 29 13.76 -28.50 1.28
C VAL A 29 12.78 -27.41 0.83
N LEU A 30 11.49 -27.72 0.73
CA LEU A 30 10.46 -26.73 0.38
C LEU A 30 10.41 -25.59 1.39
N THR A 31 10.49 -25.90 2.68
CA THR A 31 10.47 -24.91 3.75
C THR A 31 11.69 -24.00 3.68
N ASP A 32 12.87 -24.56 3.47
CA ASP A 32 14.13 -23.82 3.39
C ASP A 32 14.15 -22.89 2.17
N GLN A 33 13.71 -23.40 1.02
CA GLN A 33 13.61 -22.61 -0.22
C GLN A 33 12.52 -21.54 -0.15
N PHE A 34 11.39 -21.83 0.52
CA PHE A 34 10.34 -20.84 0.75
C PHE A 34 10.82 -19.72 1.67
N MET A 35 11.59 -20.06 2.71
CA MET A 35 12.20 -19.06 3.58
C MET A 35 13.20 -18.17 2.81
N GLN A 36 14.07 -18.76 1.99
CA GLN A 36 15.01 -18.01 1.15
C GLN A 36 14.28 -17.07 0.19
N LEU A 37 13.23 -17.55 -0.47
CA LEU A 37 12.39 -16.74 -1.36
C LEU A 37 11.82 -15.50 -0.64
N LEU A 38 11.29 -15.67 0.58
CA LEU A 38 10.75 -14.54 1.34
C LEU A 38 11.84 -13.53 1.76
N LEU A 39 13.04 -14.01 2.09
CA LEU A 39 14.15 -13.14 2.50
C LEU A 39 14.78 -12.39 1.32
N GLU A 40 14.88 -13.02 0.17
CA GLU A 40 15.57 -12.47 -1.01
C GLU A 40 14.64 -11.61 -1.87
N ASP A 41 13.48 -12.15 -2.27
CA ASP A 41 12.59 -11.51 -3.23
C ASP A 41 11.52 -10.64 -2.54
N TYR A 42 11.16 -10.94 -1.30
CA TYR A 42 10.05 -10.28 -0.59
C TYR A 42 10.41 -9.78 0.83
N PRO A 43 11.55 -9.09 1.03
CA PRO A 43 12.04 -8.71 2.36
C PRO A 43 11.11 -7.75 3.12
N GLU A 44 10.23 -7.06 2.40
CA GLU A 44 9.28 -6.07 2.91
C GLU A 44 7.88 -6.63 3.21
N MET A 45 7.67 -7.93 2.97
CA MET A 45 6.40 -8.61 3.25
C MET A 45 6.38 -9.24 4.64
N ASN A 46 5.28 -9.01 5.35
CA ASN A 46 5.02 -9.66 6.63
C ASN A 46 4.26 -10.98 6.45
N ALA A 47 4.38 -11.88 7.43
CA ALA A 47 3.66 -13.17 7.44
C ALA A 47 2.13 -12.99 7.32
N ASP A 48 1.57 -11.96 7.96
CA ASP A 48 0.14 -11.66 7.88
C ASP A 48 -0.29 -11.16 6.49
N GLU A 49 0.60 -10.45 5.79
CA GLU A 49 0.35 -9.97 4.43
C GLU A 49 0.40 -11.12 3.43
N VAL A 50 1.34 -12.06 3.62
CA VAL A 50 1.38 -13.32 2.87
C VAL A 50 0.04 -14.04 3.05
N GLU A 51 -0.41 -14.26 4.28
CA GLU A 51 -1.70 -14.92 4.56
C GLU A 51 -2.88 -14.19 3.90
N TYR A 52 -2.91 -12.86 3.99
CA TYR A 52 -3.91 -12.03 3.34
C TYR A 52 -3.91 -12.21 1.82
N ALA A 53 -2.73 -12.24 1.20
CA ALA A 53 -2.58 -12.44 -0.23
C ALA A 53 -3.18 -13.79 -0.65
N PHE A 54 -2.88 -14.87 0.07
CA PHE A 54 -3.44 -16.20 -0.23
C PHE A 54 -4.96 -16.25 -0.07
N ARG A 55 -5.55 -15.57 0.92
CA ARG A 55 -7.02 -15.54 1.10
C ARG A 55 -7.77 -14.83 -0.03
N HIS A 56 -7.17 -13.80 -0.62
CA HIS A 56 -7.85 -12.96 -1.61
C HIS A 56 -7.50 -13.33 -3.06
N TYR A 57 -6.25 -13.72 -3.31
CA TYR A 57 -5.74 -14.03 -4.66
C TYR A 57 -5.51 -15.53 -4.88
N GLY A 58 -5.33 -16.32 -3.82
CA GLY A 58 -5.14 -17.78 -3.95
C GLY A 58 -6.44 -18.52 -4.22
N ALA A 59 -7.57 -18.06 -3.66
CA ALA A 59 -8.87 -18.71 -3.78
C ALA A 59 -9.66 -18.31 -5.05
N THR A 60 -9.19 -17.32 -5.81
CA THR A 60 -9.95 -16.67 -6.89
C THR A 60 -10.03 -17.50 -8.18
N GLY A 61 -9.50 -18.72 -8.22
CA GLY A 61 -9.65 -19.66 -9.34
C GLY A 61 -8.88 -19.29 -10.61
N GLU A 62 -8.18 -18.15 -10.62
CA GLU A 62 -7.33 -17.73 -11.73
C GLU A 62 -6.03 -18.55 -11.81
N ILE A 63 -5.60 -19.09 -10.67
CA ILE A 63 -4.37 -19.87 -10.56
C ILE A 63 -4.66 -21.32 -10.90
N LYS A 64 -4.23 -21.74 -12.09
CA LYS A 64 -4.41 -23.09 -12.60
C LYS A 64 -3.37 -24.02 -11.96
N ASP A 65 -3.78 -24.77 -10.96
CA ASP A 65 -2.93 -25.68 -10.20
C ASP A 65 -2.84 -27.10 -10.81
N TRP A 66 -3.75 -27.50 -11.71
CA TRP A 66 -3.72 -28.78 -12.48
C TRP A 66 -3.41 -30.03 -11.63
N GLY A 67 -3.72 -30.02 -10.32
CA GLY A 67 -3.38 -31.12 -9.41
C GLY A 67 -1.88 -31.26 -9.09
N LYS A 68 -1.08 -30.21 -9.33
CA LYS A 68 0.34 -30.17 -8.96
C LYS A 68 0.47 -30.03 -7.44
N SER A 69 1.52 -30.65 -6.89
CA SER A 69 1.96 -30.39 -5.53
C SER A 69 2.35 -28.93 -5.35
N MET A 70 2.22 -28.45 -4.12
CA MET A 70 2.65 -27.10 -3.75
C MET A 70 4.09 -26.84 -4.21
N ASN A 71 4.30 -25.72 -4.90
CA ASN A 71 5.60 -25.32 -5.41
C ASN A 71 5.78 -23.80 -5.29
N LEU A 72 7.03 -23.34 -5.39
CA LEU A 72 7.37 -21.92 -5.22
C LEU A 72 6.77 -21.05 -6.33
N THR A 73 6.66 -21.57 -7.55
CA THR A 73 6.10 -20.83 -8.69
C THR A 73 4.63 -20.49 -8.47
N LEU A 74 3.84 -21.41 -7.91
CA LEU A 74 2.43 -21.21 -7.56
C LEU A 74 2.29 -20.16 -6.45
N ILE A 75 3.19 -20.21 -5.46
CA ILE A 75 3.26 -19.20 -4.40
C ILE A 75 3.54 -17.83 -5.01
N GLN A 76 4.55 -17.70 -5.88
CA GLN A 76 4.88 -16.43 -6.54
C GLN A 76 3.71 -15.90 -7.40
N GLN A 77 2.98 -16.78 -8.09
CA GLN A 77 1.79 -16.39 -8.86
C GLN A 77 0.71 -15.72 -8.01
N VAL A 78 0.60 -16.07 -6.71
CA VAL A 78 -0.30 -15.40 -5.76
C VAL A 78 0.28 -14.07 -5.27
N LEU A 79 1.58 -14.03 -4.99
CA LEU A 79 2.20 -12.86 -4.35
C LEU A 79 2.35 -11.67 -5.33
N ILE A 80 2.65 -11.93 -6.60
CA ILE A 80 2.81 -10.89 -7.64
C ILE A 80 1.58 -9.97 -7.76
N PRO A 81 0.34 -10.47 -7.94
CA PRO A 81 -0.83 -9.59 -8.07
C PRO A 81 -1.12 -8.80 -6.79
N TYR A 82 -0.86 -9.37 -5.61
CA TYR A 82 -0.97 -8.64 -4.35
C TYR A 82 0.00 -7.45 -4.30
N LEU A 83 1.27 -7.67 -4.67
CA LEU A 83 2.29 -6.62 -4.68
C LEU A 83 2.00 -5.54 -5.71
N ASN A 84 1.56 -5.91 -6.90
CA ASN A 84 1.16 -4.95 -7.93
C ASN A 84 0.03 -4.04 -7.41
N LYS A 85 -1.00 -4.62 -6.78
CA LYS A 85 -2.08 -3.83 -6.20
C LYS A 85 -1.60 -2.93 -5.06
N ARG A 86 -0.69 -3.41 -4.22
CA ARG A 86 -0.08 -2.60 -3.14
C ARG A 86 0.70 -1.42 -3.72
N TYR A 87 1.47 -1.65 -4.77
CA TYR A 87 2.21 -0.60 -5.47
C TYR A 87 1.26 0.43 -6.09
N ASP A 88 0.21 -0.02 -6.78
CA ASP A 88 -0.79 0.85 -7.40
C ASP A 88 -1.50 1.74 -6.37
N LEU A 89 -1.87 1.18 -5.22
CA LEU A 89 -2.46 1.93 -4.11
C LEU A 89 -1.51 3.02 -3.61
N GLY A 90 -0.23 2.70 -3.42
CA GLY A 90 0.78 3.69 -3.04
C GLY A 90 0.92 4.81 -4.07
N GLN A 91 0.83 4.52 -5.36
CA GLN A 91 0.89 5.54 -6.41
C GLN A 91 -0.34 6.44 -6.43
N VAL A 92 -1.53 5.88 -6.20
CA VAL A 92 -2.77 6.66 -6.06
C VAL A 92 -2.69 7.58 -4.86
N GLU A 93 -2.22 7.10 -3.70
CA GLU A 93 -2.06 7.91 -2.50
C GLU A 93 -1.06 9.06 -2.70
N ARG A 94 0.06 8.80 -3.39
CA ARG A 94 1.03 9.85 -3.73
C ARG A 94 0.43 10.92 -4.61
N ARG A 95 -0.27 10.52 -5.67
CA ARG A 95 -0.97 11.45 -6.57
C ARG A 95 -2.03 12.27 -5.82
N ALA A 96 -2.75 11.65 -4.89
CA ALA A 96 -3.75 12.35 -4.09
C ALA A 96 -3.13 13.38 -3.13
N LYS A 97 -1.92 13.13 -2.61
CA LYS A 97 -1.17 14.09 -1.78
C LYS A 97 -0.52 15.22 -2.59
N GLU A 98 -0.09 14.91 -3.82
CA GLU A 98 0.55 15.89 -4.71
C GLU A 98 -0.45 16.83 -5.39
N GLN A 99 -1.73 16.46 -5.46
CA GLN A 99 -2.77 17.38 -5.91
C GLN A 99 -2.80 18.59 -4.97
N PRO A 100 -2.66 19.83 -5.51
CA PRO A 100 -2.80 21.02 -4.70
C PRO A 100 -4.15 20.96 -4.01
N GLN A 101 -4.18 21.05 -2.68
CA GLN A 101 -5.43 21.26 -1.97
C GLN A 101 -6.08 22.51 -2.56
N GLU A 102 -7.29 22.39 -3.10
CA GLU A 102 -8.05 23.55 -3.52
C GLU A 102 -8.30 24.38 -2.28
N VAL A 103 -7.49 25.43 -2.10
CA VAL A 103 -7.69 26.39 -1.03
C VAL A 103 -9.11 26.95 -1.22
N PRO A 104 -9.98 26.89 -0.20
CA PRO A 104 -11.31 27.45 -0.30
C PRO A 104 -11.24 28.86 -0.88
N LYS A 105 -12.08 29.17 -1.88
CA LYS A 105 -12.01 30.43 -2.64
C LYS A 105 -11.95 31.68 -1.75
N TRP A 106 -12.60 31.64 -0.59
CA TRP A 106 -12.63 32.73 0.39
C TRP A 106 -11.27 32.99 1.07
N GLU A 107 -10.39 32.00 1.16
CA GLU A 107 -9.04 32.11 1.74
C GLU A 107 -8.06 32.82 0.77
N CYS A 108 -8.27 32.67 -0.55
CA CYS A 108 -7.56 33.46 -1.56
C CYS A 108 -8.00 34.94 -1.58
N GLU A 109 -9.29 35.21 -1.41
CA GLU A 109 -9.83 36.58 -1.41
C GLU A 109 -9.40 37.38 -0.16
N LEU A 110 -9.33 36.75 1.01
CA LEU A 110 -8.88 37.41 2.26
C LEU A 110 -7.40 37.78 2.23
N ASN A 111 -6.54 36.92 1.67
CA ASN A 111 -5.09 37.16 1.61
C ASN A 111 -4.71 38.34 0.70
N TRP A 112 -5.43 38.54 -0.41
CA TRP A 112 -5.21 39.72 -1.26
C TRP A 112 -5.62 40.99 -0.53
N ALA A 113 -6.78 40.99 0.16
CA ALA A 113 -7.25 42.15 0.90
C ALA A 113 -6.32 42.56 2.06
N LEU A 114 -5.77 41.57 2.80
CA LEU A 114 -4.80 41.82 3.86
C LEU A 114 -3.47 42.36 3.33
N MET A 115 -2.99 41.84 2.19
CA MET A 115 -1.75 42.33 1.54
C MET A 115 -1.87 43.79 1.08
N TYR A 116 -3.05 44.20 0.59
CA TYR A 116 -3.34 45.59 0.23
C TYR A 116 -3.44 46.50 1.46
N LEU A 117 -3.96 46.03 2.59
CA LEU A 117 -4.05 46.82 3.83
C LEU A 117 -2.68 47.06 4.47
N GLU A 118 -1.79 46.06 4.50
CA GLU A 118 -0.43 46.22 5.00
C GLU A 118 0.43 47.20 4.16
N GLN A 119 0.08 47.39 2.88
CA GLN A 119 0.72 48.39 2.01
C GLN A 119 0.23 49.81 2.27
N ILE A 120 -1.01 49.99 2.76
CA ILE A 120 -1.59 51.32 3.03
C ILE A 120 -1.00 51.93 4.32
N ASP A 121 -0.61 51.12 5.29
CA ASP A 121 -0.01 51.58 6.57
C ASP A 121 1.46 52.03 6.43
N LYS A 122 2.11 51.76 5.29
CA LYS A 122 3.50 52.19 5.03
C LYS A 122 3.61 53.58 4.41
N ASP A 123 2.49 54.21 4.04
CA ASP A 123 2.43 55.59 3.55
C ASP A 123 2.10 56.58 4.68
N PRO A 124 3.06 57.36 5.20
CA PRO A 124 2.82 58.29 6.31
C PRO A 124 1.94 59.52 5.96
N CYS A 125 1.31 59.57 4.78
CA CYS A 125 0.64 60.78 4.26
C CYS A 125 -0.88 60.68 4.00
N ARG A 126 -1.57 59.58 4.31
CA ARG A 126 -3.03 59.51 4.08
C ARG A 126 -3.84 60.09 5.24
N VAL A 127 -3.91 61.43 5.29
CA VAL A 127 -4.89 62.16 6.10
C VAL A 127 -6.28 62.00 5.45
N ILE A 128 -7.10 61.08 5.97
CA ILE A 128 -8.49 60.91 5.51
C ILE A 128 -9.35 62.04 6.11
N ARG A 129 -9.62 63.08 5.31
CA ARG A 129 -10.62 64.11 5.67
C ARG A 129 -12.02 63.56 5.45
N TYR A 130 -12.70 63.14 6.50
CA TYR A 130 -14.13 62.86 6.45
C TYR A 130 -14.93 64.18 6.40
N LYS A 131 -15.54 64.49 5.25
CA LYS A 131 -16.60 65.51 5.18
C LYS A 131 -17.88 64.93 5.79
N LYS A 132 -18.22 65.41 6.99
CA LYS A 132 -19.50 65.14 7.67
C LYS A 132 -20.63 65.75 6.83
N ARG A 133 -21.45 64.93 6.17
CA ARG A 133 -22.71 65.38 5.56
C ARG A 133 -23.76 65.52 6.66
N ARG A 134 -24.31 66.72 6.80
CA ARG A 134 -25.52 67.05 7.56
C ARG A 134 -26.75 66.63 6.77
#